data_AF-A0AAE8UB87-F1
#
_entry.id   AF-A0AAE8UB87-F1
#
_cell.length_a   1.000
_cell.length_b   1.000
_cell.length_c   1.000
_cell.angle_alpha   90.00
_cell.angle_beta   90.00
_cell.angle_gamma   90.00
#
_symmetry.space_group_name_H-M   'P 1'
#
loop_
_entity.id
_entity.type
_entity.pdbx_description
1 polymer ?
#
loop_
_entity_poly.entity_id
_entity_poly.type
_entity_poly.pdbx_seq_one_letter_code
_entity_poly.pdbx_strand_id
1 'polypeptide(L)'
;MPASACLCLAALVEAQGQILSQEQLMDIGWRSAGVEVTDNSVRVMVNKLRRALASLEMQDAIALVAVTRSGYRLIIREESPPEPSADSVEIAPTPQPPEMPVEATPPPPSATPAPRRKRFLRSAAFAVCGMLIGILTAISVKNAFVPSPQSIEFILWQGEGIPPGHIVMVQKNRISQTELIQATLHTYTEYVLERRVHYRPGKILYITTGTGKIDKYQAVIACQKPIQEQKNDCESFYFHLY
;
A
#
# COMPACT_ATOMS: atom_id res chain seq x y z
N MET A 1 -8.67 -4.72 -9.94
CA MET A 1 -7.27 -4.56 -9.44
C MET A 1 -7.29 -4.28 -7.94
N PRO A 2 -6.16 -4.41 -7.22
CA PRO A 2 -6.03 -3.85 -5.87
C PRO A 2 -6.20 -2.32 -5.89
N ALA A 3 -6.85 -1.75 -4.88
CA ALA A 3 -7.11 -0.30 -4.82
C ALA A 3 -5.82 0.55 -4.90
N SER A 4 -4.73 0.11 -4.28
CA SER A 4 -3.43 0.79 -4.33
C SER A 4 -2.87 0.92 -5.75
N ALA A 5 -3.11 -0.08 -6.61
CA ALA A 5 -2.69 -0.04 -8.01
C ALA A 5 -3.52 0.97 -8.82
N CYS A 6 -4.82 1.09 -8.53
CA CYS A 6 -5.69 2.10 -9.14
C CYS A 6 -5.27 3.52 -8.70
N LEU A 7 -4.98 3.74 -7.41
CA LEU A 7 -4.51 5.03 -6.89
C LEU A 7 -3.15 5.44 -7.48
N CYS A 8 -2.21 4.50 -7.56
CA CYS A 8 -0.91 4.74 -8.21
C CYS A 8 -1.06 5.04 -9.71
N LEU A 9 -1.95 4.35 -10.42
CA LEU A 9 -2.20 4.62 -11.84
C LEU A 9 -2.87 5.99 -12.05
N ALA A 10 -3.85 6.35 -11.21
CA ALA A 10 -4.50 7.67 -11.27
C ALA A 10 -3.48 8.80 -11.07
N ALA A 11 -2.66 8.75 -10.02
CA ALA A 11 -1.61 9.73 -9.78
C ALA A 11 -0.57 9.77 -10.92
N LEU A 12 -0.26 8.63 -11.55
CA LEU A 12 0.64 8.58 -12.71
C LEU A 12 0.02 9.20 -14.00
N VAL A 13 -1.31 9.20 -14.13
CA VAL A 13 -2.03 9.92 -15.20
C VAL A 13 -2.10 11.42 -14.88
N GLU A 14 -2.45 11.78 -13.65
CA GLU A 14 -2.46 13.18 -13.15
C GLU A 14 -1.08 13.85 -13.25
N ALA A 15 0.00 13.07 -13.08
CA ALA A 15 1.37 13.52 -13.25
C ALA A 15 1.78 13.78 -14.72
N GLN A 16 0.98 13.40 -15.72
CA GLN A 16 1.17 13.74 -17.15
C GLN A 16 2.63 13.57 -17.66
N GLY A 17 3.24 12.41 -17.39
CA GLY A 17 4.60 12.09 -17.82
C GLY A 17 5.73 12.57 -16.89
N GLN A 18 5.42 13.33 -15.85
CA GLN A 18 6.36 13.61 -14.76
C GLN A 18 6.75 12.33 -14.01
N ILE A 19 7.89 12.37 -13.32
CA ILE A 19 8.41 11.23 -12.56
C ILE A 19 7.86 11.25 -11.13
N LEU A 20 7.14 10.21 -10.75
CA LEU A 20 6.77 9.95 -9.36
C LEU A 20 7.78 8.99 -8.72
N SER A 21 8.29 9.35 -7.54
CA SER A 21 9.25 8.54 -6.80
C SER A 21 8.62 7.26 -6.24
N GLN A 22 9.47 6.28 -5.87
CA GLN A 22 8.97 5.08 -5.17
C GLN A 22 8.26 5.46 -3.86
N GLU A 23 8.75 6.49 -3.15
CA GLU A 23 8.15 6.97 -1.91
C GLU A 23 6.77 7.61 -2.14
N GLN A 24 6.64 8.53 -3.11
CA GLN A 24 5.36 9.14 -3.45
C GLN A 24 4.30 8.09 -3.83
N LEU A 25 4.70 7.03 -4.55
CA LEU A 25 3.80 5.92 -4.90
C LEU A 25 3.45 5.04 -3.68
N MET A 26 4.34 4.90 -2.69
CA MET A 26 4.00 4.25 -1.41
C MET A 26 3.02 5.11 -0.60
N ASP A 27 3.21 6.43 -0.56
CA ASP A 27 2.32 7.36 0.13
C ASP A 27 0.92 7.33 -0.45
N ILE A 28 0.80 7.55 -1.76
CA ILE A 28 -0.47 7.58 -2.49
C ILE A 28 -1.18 6.23 -2.41
N GLY A 29 -0.47 5.14 -2.70
CA GLY A 29 -1.07 3.81 -2.82
C GLY A 29 -1.36 3.09 -1.50
N TRP A 30 -0.63 3.39 -0.42
CA TRP A 30 -0.69 2.61 0.82
C TRP A 30 -0.65 3.44 2.11
N ARG A 31 0.29 4.38 2.28
CA ARG A 31 0.39 5.13 3.55
C ARG A 31 -0.83 6.04 3.79
N SER A 32 -1.46 6.52 2.71
CA SER A 32 -2.77 7.19 2.69
C SER A 32 -3.90 6.39 3.36
N ALA A 33 -3.81 5.05 3.34
CA ALA A 33 -4.73 4.11 3.99
C ALA A 33 -4.16 3.53 5.30
N GLY A 34 -3.08 4.11 5.85
CA GLY A 34 -2.41 3.63 7.06
C GLY A 34 -1.60 2.35 6.89
N VAL A 35 -1.32 1.91 5.66
CA VAL A 35 -0.56 0.69 5.37
C VAL A 35 0.89 1.04 5.04
N GLU A 36 1.84 0.49 5.80
CA GLU A 36 3.26 0.63 5.50
C GLU A 36 3.76 -0.49 4.57
N VAL A 37 4.60 -0.13 3.60
CA VAL A 37 5.13 -1.02 2.56
C VAL A 37 6.57 -0.68 2.19
N THR A 38 7.21 -1.53 1.39
CA THR A 38 8.57 -1.33 0.88
C THR A 38 8.58 -1.09 -0.63
N ASP A 39 9.68 -0.55 -1.17
CA ASP A 39 9.99 -0.43 -2.61
C ASP A 39 9.59 -1.67 -3.44
N ASN A 40 9.74 -2.87 -2.88
CA ASN A 40 9.40 -4.10 -3.57
C ASN A 40 7.89 -4.21 -3.86
N SER A 41 7.04 -3.68 -2.99
CA SER A 41 5.59 -3.59 -3.21
C SER A 41 5.27 -2.67 -4.40
N VAL A 42 5.98 -1.55 -4.55
CA VAL A 42 5.86 -0.65 -5.72
C VAL A 42 6.27 -1.38 -7.00
N ARG A 43 7.40 -2.09 -6.98
CA ARG A 43 7.90 -2.88 -8.14
C ARG A 43 6.91 -3.98 -8.55
N VAL A 44 6.34 -4.70 -7.59
CA VAL A 44 5.31 -5.74 -7.84
C VAL A 44 4.03 -5.11 -8.39
N MET A 45 3.59 -3.96 -7.87
CA MET A 45 2.42 -3.23 -8.34
C MET A 45 2.61 -2.71 -9.78
N VAL A 46 3.75 -2.07 -10.08
CA VAL A 46 4.11 -1.61 -11.43
C VAL A 46 4.14 -2.77 -12.44
N ASN A 47 4.66 -3.93 -12.05
CA ASN A 47 4.64 -5.11 -12.92
C ASN A 47 3.24 -5.71 -13.11
N LYS A 48 2.32 -5.56 -12.14
CA LYS A 48 0.89 -5.88 -12.32
C LYS A 48 0.20 -4.88 -13.26
N LEU A 49 0.49 -3.58 -13.17
CA LEU A 49 -0.02 -2.57 -14.11
C LEU A 49 0.43 -2.86 -15.55
N ARG A 50 1.72 -3.12 -15.77
CA ARG A 50 2.26 -3.48 -17.11
C ARG A 50 1.58 -4.71 -17.71
N ARG A 51 1.39 -5.78 -16.92
CA ARG A 51 0.69 -7.00 -17.37
C ARG A 51 -0.76 -6.73 -17.74
N ALA A 52 -1.45 -5.85 -17.01
CA ALA A 52 -2.83 -5.50 -17.30
C ALA A 52 -2.98 -4.63 -18.56
N LEU A 53 -2.10 -3.63 -18.74
CA LEU A 53 -2.05 -2.82 -19.97
C LEU A 53 -1.78 -3.70 -21.20
N ALA A 54 -0.87 -4.67 -21.09
CA ALA A 54 -0.61 -5.65 -22.15
C ALA A 54 -1.81 -6.59 -22.42
N SER A 55 -2.57 -6.99 -21.40
CA SER A 55 -3.81 -7.77 -21.57
C SER A 55 -5.00 -6.97 -22.12
N LEU A 56 -4.83 -5.66 -22.30
CA LEU A 56 -5.79 -4.75 -22.95
C LEU A 56 -5.23 -4.23 -24.29
N GLU A 57 -4.12 -4.80 -24.76
CA GLU A 57 -3.40 -4.42 -25.99
C GLU A 57 -2.92 -2.95 -26.03
N MET A 58 -2.88 -2.28 -24.87
CA MET A 58 -2.55 -0.85 -24.75
C MET A 58 -1.05 -0.54 -24.67
N GLN A 59 -0.17 -1.52 -24.78
CA GLN A 59 1.29 -1.35 -24.60
C GLN A 59 1.94 -0.33 -25.57
N ASP A 60 1.34 -0.14 -26.75
CA ASP A 60 1.86 0.78 -27.76
C ASP A 60 1.41 2.22 -27.52
N ALA A 61 0.21 2.42 -26.94
CA ALA A 61 -0.32 3.72 -26.53
C ALA A 61 0.15 4.15 -25.12
N ILE A 62 0.40 3.22 -24.20
CA ILE A 62 0.68 3.53 -22.78
C ILE A 62 1.93 2.78 -22.29
N ALA A 63 3.04 3.51 -22.13
CA ALA A 63 4.32 2.99 -21.68
C ALA A 63 4.66 3.42 -20.24
N LEU A 64 4.61 2.48 -19.29
CA LEU A 64 4.99 2.69 -17.89
C LEU A 64 6.50 2.48 -17.68
N VAL A 65 7.27 3.57 -17.78
CA VAL A 65 8.74 3.57 -17.78
C VAL A 65 9.31 3.71 -16.36
N ALA A 66 10.35 2.95 -16.05
CA ALA A 66 11.14 3.14 -14.82
C ALA A 66 12.33 4.07 -15.11
N VAL A 67 12.56 5.07 -14.26
CA VAL A 67 13.69 5.99 -14.35
C VAL A 67 14.67 5.66 -13.22
N THR A 68 15.92 5.33 -13.59
CA THR A 68 16.96 4.84 -12.67
C THR A 68 17.18 5.80 -11.51
N ARG A 69 17.02 5.30 -10.27
CA ARG A 69 17.15 6.05 -9.00
C ARG A 69 16.12 7.17 -8.78
N SER A 70 15.28 7.51 -9.76
CA SER A 70 14.26 8.58 -9.63
C SER A 70 12.86 8.05 -9.35
N GLY A 71 12.43 6.96 -10.01
CA GLY A 71 11.07 6.41 -9.82
C GLY A 71 10.44 5.88 -11.11
N TYR A 72 9.18 6.25 -11.37
CA TYR A 72 8.42 5.84 -12.55
C TYR A 72 7.71 7.01 -13.21
N ARG A 73 7.49 6.93 -14.52
CA ARG A 73 6.66 7.86 -15.29
C ARG A 73 5.75 7.11 -16.25
N LEU A 74 4.57 7.65 -16.51
CA LEU A 74 3.62 7.14 -17.49
C LEU A 74 3.72 7.97 -18.77
N ILE A 75 4.13 7.35 -19.88
CA ILE A 75 4.10 8.00 -21.19
C ILE A 75 2.82 7.53 -21.90
N ILE A 76 1.91 8.47 -22.17
CA ILE A 76 0.79 8.26 -23.08
C ILE A 76 1.23 8.78 -24.45
N ARG A 77 1.13 7.94 -25.48
CA ARG A 77 1.34 8.32 -26.88
C ARG A 77 -0.03 8.58 -27.49
N GLU A 78 -0.34 9.85 -27.73
CA GLU A 78 -1.39 10.21 -28.68
C GLU A 78 -0.88 9.93 -30.10
N GLU A 79 -1.71 9.35 -30.96
CA GLU A 79 -1.30 9.01 -32.33
C GLU A 79 -1.33 10.28 -33.20
N SER A 80 -0.18 10.94 -33.27
CA SER A 80 0.07 12.18 -34.01
C SER A 80 1.39 12.06 -34.80
N PRO A 81 1.53 12.71 -35.98
CA PRO A 81 2.68 12.47 -36.87
C PRO A 81 4.05 12.84 -36.27
N PRO A 82 5.13 12.19 -36.70
CA PRO A 82 6.47 12.44 -36.17
C PRO A 82 7.13 13.68 -36.79
N GLU A 83 7.52 14.65 -35.96
CA GLU A 83 8.62 15.59 -36.27
C GLU A 83 9.77 15.46 -35.25
N PRO A 84 11.04 15.63 -35.67
CA PRO A 84 12.20 15.23 -34.86
C PRO A 84 13.01 16.38 -34.24
N SER A 85 13.80 16.01 -33.21
CA SER A 85 15.15 16.52 -32.87
C SER A 85 15.42 18.03 -32.72
N ALA A 86 15.67 18.46 -31.48
CA ALA A 86 16.94 19.08 -31.02
C ALA A 86 16.95 19.04 -29.46
N ASP A 87 17.94 18.61 -28.69
CA ASP A 87 19.43 18.55 -28.75
C ASP A 87 20.11 19.66 -27.92
N SER A 88 20.84 19.23 -26.87
CA SER A 88 21.74 20.02 -26.02
C SER A 88 21.07 21.15 -25.18
N VAL A 89 21.71 21.82 -24.19
CA VAL A 89 23.14 21.93 -23.81
C VAL A 89 23.31 21.78 -22.29
N GLU A 90 24.51 21.37 -21.86
CA GLU A 90 25.01 21.29 -20.48
C GLU A 90 25.32 22.70 -19.87
N ILE A 91 25.83 22.72 -18.63
CA ILE A 91 26.77 23.69 -18.01
C ILE A 91 26.34 24.16 -16.60
N ALA A 92 27.17 23.79 -15.62
CA ALA A 92 27.47 24.54 -14.39
C ALA A 92 28.99 24.88 -14.45
N PRO A 93 29.58 25.82 -13.67
CA PRO A 93 29.55 25.79 -12.20
C PRO A 93 29.67 27.16 -11.46
N THR A 94 29.89 27.07 -10.14
CA THR A 94 30.17 28.13 -9.15
C THR A 94 31.49 28.91 -9.38
N PRO A 95 31.66 30.07 -8.71
CA PRO A 95 32.74 30.16 -7.70
C PRO A 95 32.33 30.88 -6.37
N GLN A 96 33.29 31.07 -5.46
CA GLN A 96 33.09 31.23 -3.99
C GLN A 96 33.74 32.54 -3.41
N PRO A 97 34.05 32.73 -2.09
CA PRO A 97 34.12 34.04 -1.42
C PRO A 97 35.56 34.65 -1.38
N PRO A 98 35.82 35.76 -0.65
CA PRO A 98 36.06 35.76 0.81
C PRO A 98 35.23 36.88 1.54
N GLU A 99 35.51 37.50 2.71
CA GLU A 99 36.65 37.56 3.65
C GLU A 99 36.19 38.06 5.07
N MET A 100 37.09 38.11 6.08
CA MET A 100 36.95 38.88 7.34
C MET A 100 38.28 39.59 7.71
N PRO A 101 38.26 40.68 8.51
CA PRO A 101 38.83 40.62 9.88
C PRO A 101 37.95 41.35 10.92
N VAL A 102 37.83 40.97 12.20
CA VAL A 102 38.78 40.60 13.27
C VAL A 102 39.52 41.79 13.92
N GLU A 103 39.17 42.10 15.17
CA GLU A 103 40.03 42.75 16.18
C GLU A 103 39.58 42.32 17.60
N ALA A 104 40.43 42.44 18.65
CA ALA A 104 40.24 41.70 19.91
C ALA A 104 40.86 42.33 21.19
N THR A 105 40.48 41.74 22.36
CA THR A 105 41.12 41.79 23.71
C THR A 105 41.09 43.12 24.52
N PRO A 106 41.35 43.13 25.86
CA PRO A 106 41.22 42.09 26.91
C PRO A 106 40.44 42.55 28.20
N PRO A 107 40.17 41.65 29.19
CA PRO A 107 39.55 41.95 30.53
C PRO A 107 40.64 42.12 31.64
N PRO A 108 40.40 42.12 33.00
CA PRO A 108 39.17 41.91 33.81
C PRO A 108 38.95 42.95 34.96
N PRO A 109 38.01 42.73 35.92
CA PRO A 109 38.44 42.11 37.21
C PRO A 109 37.44 41.11 37.85
N SER A 110 37.87 40.53 38.98
CA SER A 110 37.35 39.34 39.69
C SER A 110 35.97 39.42 40.34
N ALA A 111 35.33 38.25 40.52
CA ALA A 111 34.30 37.98 41.53
C ALA A 111 34.45 36.55 42.12
N THR A 112 34.28 36.39 43.43
CA THR A 112 34.45 35.12 44.19
C THR A 112 33.19 34.24 44.21
N PRO A 113 33.30 32.91 44.45
CA PRO A 113 32.20 31.96 44.28
C PRO A 113 31.30 31.81 45.52
N ALA A 114 30.03 31.42 45.28
CA ALA A 114 29.04 31.06 46.30
C ALA A 114 28.45 29.64 46.06
N PRO A 115 27.96 28.92 47.10
CA PRO A 115 27.84 27.47 47.05
C PRO A 115 26.54 26.92 46.41
N ARG A 116 26.69 25.93 45.50
CA ARG A 116 25.56 25.17 44.93
C ARG A 116 25.02 24.12 45.91
N ARG A 117 23.94 24.43 46.64
CA ARG A 117 23.27 23.49 47.57
C ARG A 117 22.17 22.65 46.87
N LYS A 118 22.45 21.35 46.68
CA LYS A 118 21.53 20.21 46.38
C LYS A 118 20.13 20.54 45.79
N ARG A 119 19.93 20.37 44.47
CA ARG A 119 18.60 20.34 43.80
C ARG A 119 18.27 19.00 43.08
N PHE A 120 18.93 17.90 43.44
CA PHE A 120 18.75 16.62 42.73
C PHE A 120 17.48 15.81 43.06
N LEU A 121 16.79 16.08 44.17
CA LEU A 121 15.64 15.27 44.59
C LEU A 121 14.29 15.62 43.91
N ARG A 122 14.20 16.76 43.19
CA ARG A 122 13.01 17.10 42.40
C ARG A 122 13.05 16.56 40.96
N SER A 123 14.23 16.22 40.44
CA SER A 123 14.39 15.78 39.04
C SER A 123 13.79 14.39 38.78
N ALA A 124 13.88 13.47 39.76
CA ALA A 124 13.35 12.12 39.61
C ALA A 124 11.82 12.09 39.49
N ALA A 125 11.11 12.92 40.26
CA ALA A 125 9.65 13.00 40.21
C ALA A 125 9.13 13.45 38.83
N PHE A 126 9.75 14.48 38.22
CA PHE A 126 9.38 14.92 36.88
C PHE A 126 9.71 13.88 35.80
N ALA A 127 10.83 13.14 35.93
CA ALA A 127 11.16 12.04 35.02
C ALA A 127 10.12 10.90 35.10
N VAL A 128 9.73 10.49 36.31
CA VAL A 128 8.71 9.44 36.52
C VAL A 128 7.34 9.89 36.01
N CYS A 129 6.90 11.12 36.30
CA CYS A 129 5.63 11.64 35.76
C CYS A 129 5.67 11.74 34.22
N GLY A 130 6.77 12.22 33.64
CA GLY A 130 6.93 12.26 32.18
C GLY A 130 6.88 10.88 31.53
N MET A 131 7.50 9.87 32.16
CA MET A 131 7.46 8.48 31.71
C MET A 131 6.05 7.89 31.81
N LEU A 132 5.32 8.12 32.91
CA LEU A 132 3.94 7.66 33.08
C LEU A 132 2.99 8.33 32.08
N ILE A 133 3.13 9.63 31.83
CA ILE A 133 2.35 10.36 30.80
C ILE A 133 2.68 9.82 29.41
N GLY A 134 3.95 9.56 29.10
CA GLY A 134 4.38 8.95 27.84
C GLY A 134 3.81 7.54 27.63
N ILE A 135 3.75 6.72 28.67
CA ILE A 135 3.13 5.39 28.63
C ILE A 135 1.61 5.50 28.43
N LEU A 136 0.94 6.39 29.17
CA LEU A 136 -0.50 6.59 29.04
C LEU A 136 -0.90 7.13 27.65
N THR A 137 -0.15 8.09 27.11
CA THR A 137 -0.38 8.58 25.74
C THR A 137 -0.10 7.52 24.69
N ALA A 138 0.97 6.71 24.83
CA ALA A 138 1.23 5.59 23.93
C ALA A 138 0.13 4.51 23.98
N ILE A 139 -0.41 4.19 25.16
CA ILE A 139 -1.54 3.26 25.32
C ILE A 139 -2.81 3.84 24.68
N SER A 140 -3.12 5.11 24.92
CA SER A 140 -4.29 5.79 24.32
C SER A 140 -4.19 5.87 22.79
N VAL A 141 -3.03 6.23 22.25
CA VAL A 141 -2.78 6.25 20.80
C VAL A 141 -2.90 4.85 20.22
N LYS A 142 -2.29 3.82 20.85
CA LYS A 142 -2.45 2.43 20.42
C LYS A 142 -3.92 2.01 20.39
N ASN A 143 -4.68 2.30 21.45
CA ASN A 143 -6.06 1.84 21.57
C ASN A 143 -7.07 2.63 20.72
N ALA A 144 -6.70 3.84 20.28
CA ALA A 144 -7.53 4.68 19.40
C ALA A 144 -7.19 4.54 17.91
N PHE A 145 -5.91 4.33 17.56
CA PHE A 145 -5.43 4.34 16.16
C PHE A 145 -4.97 2.97 15.64
N VAL A 146 -4.73 1.97 16.49
CA VAL A 146 -4.45 0.59 16.05
C VAL A 146 -5.72 -0.25 16.20
N PRO A 147 -6.56 -0.37 15.15
CA PRO A 147 -7.74 -1.24 15.21
C PRO A 147 -7.30 -2.67 15.51
N SER A 148 -7.95 -3.31 16.48
CA SER A 148 -7.64 -4.70 16.84
C SER A 148 -7.98 -5.63 15.65
N PRO A 149 -7.07 -6.54 15.27
CA PRO A 149 -7.31 -7.43 14.14
C PRO A 149 -8.46 -8.39 14.48
N GLN A 150 -9.61 -8.19 13.83
CA GLN A 150 -10.76 -9.06 14.01
C GLN A 150 -10.45 -10.44 13.42
N SER A 151 -10.55 -11.47 14.26
CA SER A 151 -10.36 -12.86 13.86
C SER A 151 -11.51 -13.34 12.98
N ILE A 152 -11.28 -13.41 11.66
CA ILE A 152 -12.27 -13.94 10.71
C ILE A 152 -12.28 -15.47 10.81
N GLU A 153 -13.28 -16.01 11.50
CA GLU A 153 -13.52 -17.45 11.56
C GLU A 153 -14.27 -17.90 10.30
N PHE A 154 -13.68 -18.86 9.57
CA PHE A 154 -14.29 -19.48 8.40
C PHE A 154 -14.80 -20.89 8.73
N ILE A 155 -15.99 -21.22 8.25
CA ILE A 155 -16.64 -22.53 8.42
C ILE A 155 -17.03 -23.11 7.06
N LEU A 156 -17.17 -24.44 7.01
CA LEU A 156 -17.54 -25.17 5.79
C LEU A 156 -18.95 -24.76 5.33
N TRP A 157 -19.09 -24.39 4.06
CA TRP A 157 -20.38 -24.18 3.41
C TRP A 157 -21.00 -25.52 3.02
N GLN A 158 -22.30 -25.68 3.28
CA GLN A 158 -23.08 -26.89 2.96
C GLN A 158 -24.31 -26.59 2.09
N GLY A 159 -24.48 -25.33 1.64
CA GLY A 159 -25.52 -24.96 0.69
C GLY A 159 -25.11 -25.23 -0.76
N GLU A 160 -26.00 -24.87 -1.68
CA GLU A 160 -25.82 -25.13 -3.11
C GLU A 160 -24.76 -24.20 -3.74
N GLY A 161 -24.52 -24.40 -5.05
CA GLY A 161 -23.58 -23.61 -5.85
C GLY A 161 -22.11 -24.02 -5.72
N ILE A 162 -21.77 -25.02 -4.90
CA ILE A 162 -20.40 -25.51 -4.72
C ILE A 162 -19.86 -26.08 -6.05
N PRO A 163 -18.78 -25.52 -6.64
CA PRO A 163 -18.24 -26.03 -7.90
C PRO A 163 -17.61 -27.42 -7.72
N PRO A 164 -17.70 -28.34 -8.71
CA PRO A 164 -17.17 -29.69 -8.59
C PRO A 164 -15.71 -29.74 -8.15
N GLY A 165 -15.40 -30.59 -7.17
CA GLY A 165 -14.04 -30.77 -6.64
C GLY A 165 -13.50 -29.65 -5.74
N HIS A 166 -14.32 -28.64 -5.39
CA HIS A 166 -13.93 -27.53 -4.52
C HIS A 166 -14.51 -27.66 -3.10
N ILE A 167 -13.78 -27.14 -2.11
CA ILE A 167 -14.24 -26.97 -0.72
C ILE A 167 -14.55 -25.49 -0.52
N VAL A 168 -15.80 -25.14 -0.20
CA VAL A 168 -16.21 -23.75 0.01
C VAL A 168 -16.22 -23.42 1.51
N MET A 169 -15.57 -22.31 1.86
CA MET A 169 -15.40 -21.82 3.22
C MET A 169 -16.00 -20.41 3.33
N VAL A 170 -16.97 -20.21 4.22
CA VAL A 170 -17.70 -18.94 4.40
C VAL A 170 -17.41 -18.33 5.77
N GLN A 171 -17.47 -17.00 5.88
CA GLN A 171 -17.32 -16.32 7.16
C GLN A 171 -18.49 -16.68 8.10
N LYS A 172 -18.18 -17.13 9.32
CA LYS A 172 -19.16 -17.66 10.29
C LYS A 172 -20.25 -16.65 10.68
N ASN A 173 -19.92 -15.36 10.72
CA ASN A 173 -20.84 -14.26 10.98
C ASN A 173 -21.63 -13.79 9.73
N ARG A 174 -21.47 -14.46 8.58
CA ARG A 174 -22.13 -14.17 7.29
C ARG A 174 -22.80 -15.37 6.63
N ILE A 175 -22.74 -16.57 7.24
CA ILE A 175 -23.31 -17.80 6.65
C ILE A 175 -24.81 -17.73 6.34
N SER A 176 -25.56 -16.82 6.97
CA SER A 176 -26.97 -16.56 6.66
C SER A 176 -27.21 -15.82 5.34
N GLN A 177 -26.17 -15.30 4.68
CA GLN A 177 -26.27 -14.59 3.39
C GLN A 177 -26.29 -15.56 2.20
N THR A 178 -27.14 -16.59 2.25
CA THR A 178 -27.17 -17.72 1.30
C THR A 178 -27.20 -17.29 -0.17
N GLU A 179 -28.13 -16.40 -0.54
CA GLU A 179 -28.27 -15.89 -1.91
C GLU A 179 -26.99 -15.20 -2.40
N LEU A 180 -26.37 -14.40 -1.53
CA LEU A 180 -25.13 -13.68 -1.83
C LEU A 180 -23.95 -14.64 -2.01
N ILE A 181 -23.88 -15.71 -1.19
CA ILE A 181 -22.87 -16.77 -1.30
C ILE A 181 -23.08 -17.56 -2.61
N GLN A 182 -24.30 -17.97 -2.92
CA GLN A 182 -24.65 -18.68 -4.15
C GLN A 182 -24.34 -17.84 -5.41
N ALA A 183 -24.72 -16.56 -5.43
CA ALA A 183 -24.39 -15.65 -6.52
C ALA A 183 -22.87 -15.44 -6.68
N THR A 184 -22.12 -15.42 -5.57
CA THR A 184 -20.65 -15.37 -5.61
C THR A 184 -20.06 -16.62 -6.28
N LEU A 185 -20.57 -17.80 -5.93
CA LEU A 185 -20.11 -19.09 -6.45
C LEU A 185 -20.49 -19.29 -7.94
N HIS A 186 -21.68 -18.86 -8.34
CA HIS A 186 -22.10 -18.81 -9.75
C HIS A 186 -21.15 -17.92 -10.56
N THR A 187 -20.94 -16.68 -10.11
CA THR A 187 -20.05 -15.71 -10.79
C THR A 187 -18.61 -16.22 -10.86
N TYR A 188 -18.10 -16.86 -9.81
CA TYR A 188 -16.79 -17.50 -9.85
C TYR A 188 -16.71 -18.64 -10.88
N THR A 189 -17.76 -19.46 -10.99
CA THR A 189 -17.81 -20.56 -11.97
C THR A 189 -17.77 -20.02 -13.40
N GLU A 190 -18.70 -19.13 -13.75
CA GLU A 190 -18.84 -18.57 -15.09
C GLU A 190 -17.62 -17.73 -15.53
N TYR A 191 -17.07 -16.88 -14.65
CA TYR A 191 -16.01 -15.94 -15.03
C TYR A 191 -14.58 -16.44 -14.77
N VAL A 192 -14.39 -17.45 -13.92
CA VAL A 192 -13.05 -17.95 -13.55
C VAL A 192 -12.81 -19.39 -13.99
N LEU A 193 -13.77 -20.29 -13.76
CA LEU A 193 -13.58 -21.72 -14.07
C LEU A 193 -13.81 -22.00 -15.57
N GLU A 194 -14.91 -21.50 -16.13
CA GLU A 194 -15.30 -21.81 -17.51
C GLU A 194 -14.47 -21.04 -18.56
N ARG A 195 -14.23 -19.75 -18.32
CA ARG A 195 -13.57 -18.86 -19.30
C ARG A 195 -12.03 -18.97 -19.36
N ARG A 196 -11.37 -19.70 -18.45
CA ARG A 196 -9.88 -19.73 -18.37
C ARG A 196 -9.29 -21.12 -18.71
N VAL A 197 -9.13 -21.40 -20.00
CA VAL A 197 -8.68 -22.69 -20.57
C VAL A 197 -7.39 -23.30 -19.97
N HIS A 198 -6.46 -22.49 -19.48
CA HIS A 198 -5.19 -22.95 -18.86
C HIS A 198 -5.08 -22.61 -17.37
N TYR A 199 -6.21 -22.41 -16.70
CA TYR A 199 -6.23 -22.12 -15.27
C TYR A 199 -6.19 -23.38 -14.41
N ARG A 200 -5.45 -23.30 -13.29
CA ARG A 200 -5.43 -24.31 -12.24
C ARG A 200 -6.16 -23.75 -11.02
N PRO A 201 -7.47 -23.98 -10.86
CA PRO A 201 -8.23 -23.38 -9.77
C PRO A 201 -7.77 -23.88 -8.40
N GLY A 202 -7.91 -22.99 -7.40
CA GLY A 202 -7.69 -23.32 -6.01
C GLY A 202 -8.75 -24.27 -5.46
N LYS A 203 -8.33 -25.38 -4.85
CA LYS A 203 -9.20 -26.40 -4.27
C LYS A 203 -10.09 -25.89 -3.13
N ILE A 204 -9.68 -24.83 -2.43
CA ILE A 204 -10.42 -24.24 -1.32
C ILE A 204 -10.79 -22.81 -1.66
N LEU A 205 -12.08 -22.50 -1.66
CA LEU A 205 -12.65 -21.20 -1.98
C LEU A 205 -13.11 -20.51 -0.70
N TYR A 206 -12.40 -19.47 -0.27
CA TYR A 206 -12.80 -18.63 0.86
C TYR A 206 -13.66 -17.48 0.36
N ILE A 207 -14.95 -17.49 0.72
CA ILE A 207 -15.94 -16.48 0.35
C ILE A 207 -15.92 -15.37 1.39
N THR A 208 -15.70 -14.14 0.95
CA THR A 208 -15.76 -12.94 1.80
C THR A 208 -16.78 -11.96 1.23
N THR A 209 -17.75 -11.58 2.05
CA THR A 209 -18.80 -10.61 1.69
C THR A 209 -18.47 -9.26 2.32
N GLY A 210 -18.70 -8.18 1.56
CA GLY A 210 -18.39 -6.84 2.04
C GLY A 210 -19.30 -6.36 3.17
N THR A 211 -18.88 -5.28 3.84
CA THR A 211 -19.63 -4.63 4.92
C THR A 211 -19.73 -3.12 4.70
N GLY A 212 -20.88 -2.53 5.08
CA GLY A 212 -21.12 -1.10 4.90
C GLY A 212 -20.94 -0.67 3.44
N LYS A 213 -20.04 0.30 3.18
CA LYS A 213 -19.80 0.88 1.84
C LYS A 213 -19.26 -0.09 0.77
N ILE A 214 -18.95 -1.34 1.13
CA ILE A 214 -18.48 -2.36 0.18
C ILE A 214 -19.40 -3.59 0.12
N ASP A 215 -20.63 -3.52 0.65
CA ASP A 215 -21.65 -4.58 0.57
C ASP A 215 -21.93 -5.07 -0.86
N LYS A 216 -21.87 -4.19 -1.86
CA LYS A 216 -21.95 -4.51 -3.31
C LYS A 216 -20.80 -5.36 -3.85
N TYR A 217 -19.74 -5.60 -3.07
CA TYR A 217 -18.57 -6.34 -3.51
C TYR A 217 -18.56 -7.75 -2.90
N GLN A 218 -18.52 -8.74 -3.78
CA GLN A 218 -18.25 -10.14 -3.45
C GLN A 218 -16.76 -10.43 -3.71
N ALA A 219 -16.13 -11.23 -2.87
CA ALA A 219 -14.76 -11.69 -3.13
C ALA A 219 -14.58 -13.17 -2.82
N VAL A 220 -13.68 -13.80 -3.59
CA VAL A 220 -13.30 -15.21 -3.47
C VAL A 220 -11.79 -15.29 -3.41
N ILE A 221 -11.24 -15.94 -2.39
CA ILE A 221 -9.82 -16.30 -2.34
C ILE A 221 -9.73 -17.80 -2.63
N ALA A 222 -9.26 -18.15 -3.82
CA ALA A 222 -9.10 -19.54 -4.27
C ALA A 222 -7.66 -20.01 -3.99
N CYS A 223 -7.50 -20.96 -3.08
CA CYS A 223 -6.21 -21.48 -2.62
C CYS A 223 -6.04 -22.97 -2.92
N GLN A 224 -4.81 -23.44 -3.22
CA GLN A 224 -4.52 -24.88 -3.37
C GLN A 224 -4.60 -25.66 -2.04
N LYS A 225 -4.45 -24.97 -0.90
CA LYS A 225 -4.44 -25.51 0.47
C LYS A 225 -5.20 -24.60 1.45
N PRO A 226 -5.34 -24.94 2.75
CA PRO A 226 -5.82 -24.00 3.77
C PRO A 226 -5.00 -22.70 3.83
N ILE A 227 -5.68 -21.56 3.95
CA ILE A 227 -5.08 -20.22 3.84
C ILE A 227 -4.00 -19.91 4.90
N GLN A 228 -3.94 -20.69 5.98
CA GLN A 228 -2.92 -20.61 7.03
C GLN A 228 -1.60 -21.32 6.66
N GLU A 229 -1.57 -22.17 5.63
CA GLU A 229 -0.34 -22.87 5.21
C GLU A 229 0.61 -21.98 4.41
N GLN A 230 1.91 -22.11 4.67
CA GLN A 230 2.95 -21.47 3.87
C GLN A 230 3.09 -22.14 2.49
N LYS A 231 3.56 -21.37 1.49
CA LYS A 231 3.69 -21.79 0.08
C LYS A 231 2.36 -22.34 -0.47
N ASN A 232 1.29 -21.60 -0.22
CA ASN A 232 -0.05 -21.86 -0.73
C ASN A 232 -0.33 -20.90 -1.89
N ASP A 233 -0.52 -21.44 -3.09
CA ASP A 233 -0.88 -20.66 -4.27
C ASP A 233 -2.35 -20.22 -4.15
N CYS A 234 -2.55 -18.99 -3.68
CA CYS A 234 -3.84 -18.33 -3.54
C CYS A 234 -3.99 -17.19 -4.56
N GLU A 235 -5.10 -17.17 -5.30
CA GLU A 235 -5.53 -16.04 -6.15
C GLU A 235 -6.80 -15.41 -5.56
N SER A 236 -6.93 -14.09 -5.62
CA SER A 236 -8.12 -13.37 -5.15
C SER A 236 -8.90 -12.72 -6.29
N PHE A 237 -10.19 -13.00 -6.29
CA PHE A 237 -11.19 -12.53 -7.25
C PHE A 237 -12.14 -11.57 -6.55
N TYR A 238 -12.59 -10.55 -7.29
CA TYR A 238 -13.49 -9.51 -6.79
C TYR A 238 -14.54 -9.26 -7.86
N PHE A 239 -15.81 -9.34 -7.48
CA PHE A 239 -16.96 -9.13 -8.34
C PHE A 239 -17.79 -7.96 -7.80
N HIS A 240 -18.33 -7.15 -8.71
CA HIS A 240 -19.20 -6.02 -8.38
C HIS A 240 -20.64 -6.39 -8.74
N LEU A 241 -21.54 -6.40 -7.75
CA LEU A 241 -22.97 -6.51 -7.98
C LEU A 241 -23.53 -5.14 -8.38
N TYR A 242 -24.28 -5.11 -9.48
CA TYR A 242 -24.92 -3.89 -9.98
C TYR A 242 -26.23 -3.62 -9.23
#